data_AF-A0A0K9XXC6-F1
#
_entry.id   AF-A0A0K9XXC6-F1
#
_cell.length_a   1.000
_cell.length_b   1.000
_cell.length_c   1.000
_cell.angle_alpha   90.00
_cell.angle_beta   90.00
_cell.angle_gamma   90.00
#
_symmetry.space_group_name_H-M   'P 1'
#
loop_
_entity.id
_entity.type
_entity.pdbx_description
1 polymer ?
#
loop_
_entity_poly.entity_id
_entity_poly.type
_entity_poly.pdbx_seq_one_letter_code
_entity_poly.pdbx_strand_id
1 'polypeptide(L)'
;MVSEYLKQNTAEFHDAAEKLFSSHKIFSKTFTLEDYKKIISTNYLMLLHSEDKIFTSLSDKFSEKLHLDKRIKLPLIEKDLSSLDLKNQKETQHLEFADEHEALGAMYVIEGSTLGGNVIAKQLSKTEGFDDVTFNFFGCYQENTGMMWKNFKEVLDSEVTPENYNKVLSGAKKLYTFLLNVN
;
A
#
# COMPACT_ATOMS: atom_id res chain seq x y z
N MET A 1 11.05 -18.53 -3.02
CA MET A 1 11.39 -17.11 -3.23
C MET A 1 10.78 -16.31 -2.09
N VAL A 2 11.33 -15.14 -1.76
CA VAL A 2 10.87 -14.37 -0.60
C VAL A 2 9.43 -13.89 -0.74
N SER A 3 8.97 -13.58 -1.96
CA SER A 3 7.60 -13.12 -2.21
C SER A 3 6.53 -14.15 -1.81
N GLU A 4 6.76 -15.43 -2.11
CA GLU A 4 5.87 -16.52 -1.68
C GLU A 4 5.95 -16.77 -0.17
N TYR A 5 7.14 -16.62 0.41
CA TYR A 5 7.31 -16.68 1.87
C TYR A 5 6.51 -15.57 2.57
N LEU A 6 6.59 -14.33 2.08
CA LEU A 6 5.79 -13.21 2.61
C LEU A 6 4.30 -13.49 2.47
N LYS A 7 3.84 -13.85 1.27
CA LYS A 7 2.42 -14.15 1.01
C LYS A 7 1.84 -15.16 2.01
N GLN A 8 2.57 -16.24 2.31
CA GLN A 8 2.13 -17.25 3.27
C GLN A 8 2.12 -16.71 4.71
N ASN A 9 3.14 -15.92 5.09
CA ASN A 9 3.34 -15.47 6.47
C ASN A 9 2.66 -14.12 6.80
N THR A 10 2.02 -13.48 5.83
CA THR A 10 1.21 -12.26 6.03
C THR A 10 -0.27 -12.45 5.68
N ALA A 11 -0.72 -13.68 5.42
CA ALA A 11 -2.10 -13.97 5.01
C ALA A 11 -3.14 -13.44 6.02
N GLU A 12 -2.93 -13.70 7.32
CA GLU A 12 -3.86 -13.24 8.36
C GLU A 12 -3.94 -11.70 8.46
N PHE A 13 -2.82 -11.01 8.21
CA PHE A 13 -2.80 -9.54 8.17
C PHE A 13 -3.52 -8.98 6.95
N HIS A 14 -3.37 -9.64 5.80
CA HIS A 14 -4.12 -9.30 4.59
C HIS A 14 -5.63 -9.46 4.82
N ASP A 15 -6.06 -10.59 5.36
CA ASP A 15 -7.47 -10.84 5.69
C ASP A 15 -8.02 -9.82 6.71
N ALA A 16 -7.20 -9.42 7.68
CA ALA A 16 -7.57 -8.37 8.63
C ALA A 16 -7.73 -7.00 7.95
N ALA A 17 -6.85 -6.65 7.00
CA ALA A 17 -6.96 -5.42 6.23
C ALA A 17 -8.21 -5.41 5.34
N GLU A 18 -8.53 -6.54 4.68
CA GLU A 18 -9.75 -6.67 3.89
C GLU A 18 -11.02 -6.46 4.74
N LYS A 19 -11.04 -7.00 5.96
CA LYS A 19 -12.12 -6.81 6.94
C LYS A 19 -12.20 -5.37 7.42
N LEU A 20 -11.06 -4.74 7.76
CA LEU A 20 -11.00 -3.35 8.19
C LEU A 20 -11.66 -2.42 7.16
N PHE A 21 -11.40 -2.67 5.89
CA PHE A 21 -11.91 -1.90 4.75
C PHE A 21 -13.26 -2.37 4.22
N SER A 22 -13.89 -3.37 4.84
CA SER A 22 -15.16 -3.92 4.36
C SER A 22 -15.14 -4.26 2.86
N SER A 23 -14.02 -4.80 2.36
CA SER A 23 -13.76 -4.96 0.92
C SER A 23 -14.80 -5.84 0.22
N HIS A 24 -15.44 -6.76 0.95
CA HIS A 24 -16.56 -7.56 0.44
C HIS A 24 -17.75 -6.71 -0.07
N LYS A 25 -17.98 -5.52 0.52
CA LYS A 25 -19.06 -4.62 0.11
C LYS A 25 -18.86 -4.03 -1.30
N ILE A 26 -17.61 -3.95 -1.76
CA ILE A 26 -17.26 -3.44 -3.10
C ILE A 26 -17.89 -4.31 -4.18
N PHE A 27 -17.83 -5.63 -3.99
CA PHE A 27 -18.37 -6.60 -4.94
C PHE A 27 -19.88 -6.80 -4.80
N SER A 28 -20.46 -6.59 -3.61
CA SER A 28 -21.91 -6.61 -3.41
C SER A 28 -22.61 -5.28 -3.74
N LYS A 29 -21.88 -4.27 -4.23
CA LYS A 29 -22.40 -2.92 -4.55
C LYS A 29 -23.09 -2.21 -3.38
N THR A 30 -22.68 -2.53 -2.16
CA THR A 30 -23.16 -1.88 -0.93
C THR A 30 -22.08 -1.01 -0.28
N PHE A 31 -20.99 -0.77 -1.00
CA PHE A 31 -19.87 0.06 -0.57
C PHE A 31 -20.27 1.54 -0.65
N THR A 32 -20.08 2.27 0.45
CA THR A 32 -20.51 3.66 0.58
C THR A 32 -19.36 4.65 0.47
N LEU A 33 -19.67 5.93 0.32
CA LEU A 33 -18.67 7.00 0.36
C LEU A 33 -17.95 7.06 1.71
N GLU A 34 -18.61 6.74 2.83
CA GLU A 34 -17.98 6.68 4.15
C GLU A 34 -17.01 5.50 4.26
N ASP A 35 -17.34 4.34 3.67
CA ASP A 35 -16.38 3.23 3.56
C ASP A 35 -15.15 3.67 2.74
N TYR A 36 -15.33 4.44 1.66
CA TYR A 36 -14.22 4.97 0.85
C TYR A 36 -13.36 5.97 1.62
N LYS A 37 -13.97 6.94 2.31
CA LYS A 37 -13.25 7.92 3.16
C LYS A 37 -12.42 7.22 4.23
N LYS A 38 -12.92 6.12 4.82
CA LYS A 38 -12.16 5.30 5.76
C LYS A 38 -10.91 4.71 5.11
N ILE A 39 -11.04 4.08 3.94
CA ILE A 39 -9.89 3.54 3.21
C ILE A 39 -8.84 4.63 2.94
N ILE A 40 -9.27 5.77 2.40
CA ILE A 40 -8.37 6.87 2.03
C ILE A 40 -7.69 7.44 3.28
N SER A 41 -8.42 7.69 4.36
CA SER A 41 -7.85 8.22 5.60
C SER A 41 -6.82 7.28 6.22
N THR A 42 -7.14 5.98 6.31
CA THR A 42 -6.23 4.98 6.89
C THR A 42 -4.98 4.78 6.03
N ASN A 43 -5.12 4.66 4.70
CA ASN A 43 -3.97 4.51 3.81
C ASN A 43 -3.14 5.80 3.72
N TYR A 44 -3.75 6.98 3.85
CA TYR A 44 -3.02 8.23 3.92
C TYR A 44 -2.11 8.26 5.12
N LEU A 45 -2.63 7.92 6.30
CA LEU A 45 -1.81 7.88 7.52
C LEU A 45 -0.68 6.86 7.38
N MET A 46 -0.95 5.67 6.82
CA MET A 46 0.10 4.70 6.53
C MET A 46 1.20 5.31 5.63
N LEU A 47 0.83 5.93 4.51
CA LEU A 47 1.82 6.50 3.57
C LEU A 47 2.57 7.69 4.17
N LEU A 48 1.87 8.59 4.86
CA LEU A 48 2.44 9.76 5.53
C LEU A 48 3.57 9.36 6.49
N HIS A 49 3.37 8.24 7.20
CA HIS A 49 4.31 7.77 8.23
C HIS A 49 5.35 6.76 7.72
N SER A 50 5.24 6.27 6.48
CA SER A 50 6.10 5.19 6.00
C SER A 50 6.82 5.46 4.68
N GLU A 51 6.25 6.22 3.75
CA GLU A 51 6.77 6.29 2.38
C GLU A 51 8.19 6.85 2.32
N ASP A 52 8.42 8.03 2.90
CA ASP A 52 9.75 8.65 2.96
C ASP A 52 10.75 7.79 3.74
N LYS A 53 10.30 7.20 4.85
CA LYS A 53 11.12 6.30 5.69
C LYS A 53 11.54 5.04 4.95
N ILE A 54 10.66 4.46 4.15
CA ILE A 54 10.97 3.32 3.29
C ILE A 54 12.02 3.75 2.26
N PHE A 55 11.78 4.85 1.53
CA PHE A 55 12.67 5.26 0.44
C PHE A 55 14.06 5.65 0.95
N THR A 56 14.16 6.33 2.08
CA THR A 56 15.44 6.71 2.70
C THR A 56 16.20 5.53 3.31
N SER A 57 15.51 4.43 3.62
CA SER A 57 16.13 3.20 4.16
C SER A 57 16.65 2.25 3.07
N LEU A 58 16.31 2.47 1.80
CA LEU A 58 16.74 1.65 0.68
C LEU A 58 18.06 2.15 0.11
N SER A 59 18.98 1.22 -0.20
CA SER A 59 20.24 1.55 -0.88
C SER A 59 20.00 2.06 -2.31
N ASP A 60 20.98 2.80 -2.85
CA ASP A 60 20.94 3.31 -4.25
C ASP A 60 20.68 2.19 -5.27
N LYS A 61 21.21 1.00 -5.00
CA LYS A 61 20.98 -0.21 -5.78
C LYS A 61 19.48 -0.55 -5.89
N PHE A 62 18.75 -0.55 -4.78
CA PHE A 62 17.31 -0.79 -4.80
C PHE A 62 16.54 0.41 -5.36
N SER A 63 17.01 1.62 -5.07
CA SER A 63 16.43 2.84 -5.61
C SER A 63 16.33 2.81 -7.14
N GLU A 64 17.44 2.47 -7.80
CA GLU A 64 17.53 2.35 -9.26
C GLU A 64 16.70 1.17 -9.79
N LYS A 65 16.89 -0.04 -9.24
CA LYS A 65 16.22 -1.26 -9.73
C LYS A 65 14.70 -1.22 -9.60
N LEU A 66 14.20 -0.54 -8.57
CA LEU A 66 12.77 -0.40 -8.30
C LEU A 66 12.16 0.86 -8.90
N HIS A 67 12.96 1.80 -9.42
CA HIS A 67 12.47 3.10 -9.91
C HIS A 67 11.61 3.82 -8.86
N LEU A 68 12.18 4.09 -7.67
CA LEU A 68 11.43 4.66 -6.54
C LEU A 68 10.76 6.00 -6.86
N ASP A 69 11.35 6.79 -7.76
CA ASP A 69 10.79 8.02 -8.30
C ASP A 69 9.40 7.82 -8.93
N LYS A 70 9.12 6.62 -9.42
CA LYS A 70 7.83 6.23 -10.03
C LYS A 70 6.87 5.57 -9.05
N ARG A 71 7.25 5.37 -7.79
CA ARG A 71 6.45 4.64 -6.78
C ARG A 71 5.88 5.54 -5.69
N ILE A 72 6.04 6.85 -5.83
CA ILE A 72 5.54 7.87 -4.90
C ILE A 72 4.00 7.90 -4.96
N LYS A 73 3.34 7.64 -3.83
CA LYS A 73 1.87 7.57 -3.70
C LYS A 73 1.31 8.63 -2.76
N LEU A 74 2.11 9.19 -1.86
CA LEU A 74 1.62 10.19 -0.90
C LEU A 74 0.92 11.38 -1.58
N PRO A 75 1.49 12.02 -2.62
CA PRO A 75 0.82 13.13 -3.30
C PRO A 75 -0.46 12.72 -4.04
N LEU A 76 -0.62 11.43 -4.38
CA LEU A 76 -1.82 10.92 -5.04
C LEU A 76 -2.95 10.76 -4.05
N ILE A 77 -2.67 10.21 -2.87
CA ILE A 77 -3.69 10.06 -1.83
C ILE A 77 -4.06 11.40 -1.18
N GLU A 78 -3.15 12.38 -1.15
CA GLU A 78 -3.45 13.75 -0.74
C GLU A 78 -4.45 14.44 -1.68
N LYS A 79 -4.38 14.17 -2.99
CA LYS A 79 -5.40 14.64 -3.95
C LYS A 79 -6.77 14.03 -3.66
N ASP A 80 -6.80 12.72 -3.37
CA ASP A 80 -8.05 12.04 -3.03
C ASP A 80 -8.62 12.58 -1.70
N LEU A 81 -7.79 12.77 -0.67
CA LEU A 81 -8.19 13.43 0.59
C LEU A 81 -8.83 14.79 0.34
N SER A 82 -8.16 15.64 -0.45
CA SER A 82 -8.65 16.98 -0.78
C SER A 82 -9.98 16.93 -1.54
N SER A 83 -10.16 15.96 -2.44
CA SER A 83 -11.43 15.79 -3.16
C SER A 83 -12.60 15.32 -2.28
N LEU A 84 -12.29 14.73 -1.12
CA LEU A 84 -13.25 14.20 -0.17
C LEU A 84 -13.52 15.15 1.02
N ASP A 85 -12.97 16.37 0.98
CA ASP A 85 -13.00 17.33 2.09
C ASP A 85 -12.48 16.76 3.42
N LEU A 86 -11.56 15.80 3.35
CA LEU A 86 -10.93 15.19 4.52
C LEU A 86 -9.74 16.03 4.98
N LYS A 87 -9.62 16.20 6.30
CA LYS A 87 -8.51 16.97 6.88
C LYS A 87 -7.28 16.10 7.06
N ASN A 88 -6.11 16.67 6.78
CA ASN A 88 -4.84 16.08 7.15
C ASN A 88 -4.79 15.89 8.67
N GLN A 89 -4.60 14.65 9.09
CA GLN A 89 -4.35 14.32 10.48
C GLN A 89 -2.90 14.61 10.83
N LYS A 90 -2.66 14.88 12.13
CA LYS A 90 -1.32 15.23 12.63
C LYS A 90 -0.51 13.99 12.94
N GLU A 91 0.79 14.10 12.67
CA GLU A 91 1.81 13.10 12.95
C GLU A 91 1.85 12.78 14.45
N THR A 92 1.53 11.54 14.84
CA THR A 92 1.62 11.10 16.26
C THR A 92 2.25 9.73 16.44
N GLN A 93 2.42 8.97 15.36
CA GLN A 93 3.01 7.64 15.39
C GLN A 93 4.29 7.60 14.57
N HIS A 94 5.31 6.89 15.04
CA HIS A 94 6.58 6.73 14.33
C HIS A 94 6.72 5.31 13.82
N LEU A 95 6.99 5.16 12.53
CA LEU A 95 7.37 3.91 11.90
C LEU A 95 8.85 3.98 11.54
N GLU A 96 9.62 3.01 12.01
CA GLU A 96 11.07 2.95 11.78
C GLU A 96 11.46 1.55 11.30
N PHE A 97 12.40 1.53 10.34
CA PHE A 97 12.94 0.31 9.73
C PHE A 97 14.40 0.15 10.15
N ALA A 98 14.77 -1.03 10.63
CA ALA A 98 16.11 -1.30 11.13
C ALA A 98 17.14 -1.39 10.01
N ASP A 99 16.73 -1.86 8.82
CA ASP A 99 17.57 -1.96 7.64
C ASP A 99 16.73 -1.97 6.35
N GLU A 100 17.41 -2.02 5.20
CA GLU A 100 16.78 -2.03 3.88
C GLU A 100 15.86 -3.24 3.65
N HIS A 101 16.08 -4.36 4.34
CA HIS A 101 15.24 -5.55 4.19
C HIS A 101 13.89 -5.35 4.85
N GLU A 102 13.85 -4.73 6.03
CA GLU A 102 12.57 -4.33 6.62
C GLU A 102 11.84 -3.30 5.75
N ALA A 103 12.56 -2.33 5.15
CA ALA A 103 11.97 -1.37 4.23
C ALA A 103 11.37 -2.05 2.99
N LEU A 104 12.06 -3.02 2.39
CA LEU A 104 11.54 -3.85 1.30
C LEU A 104 10.28 -4.63 1.70
N GLY A 105 10.23 -5.10 2.95
CA GLY A 105 9.06 -5.77 3.51
C GLY A 105 7.84 -4.87 3.59
N ALA A 106 8.00 -3.65 4.08
CA ALA A 106 6.92 -2.66 4.10
C ALA A 106 6.51 -2.27 2.68
N MET A 107 7.48 -2.06 1.80
CA MET A 107 7.22 -1.76 0.39
C MET A 107 6.44 -2.88 -0.30
N TYR A 108 6.68 -4.15 0.03
CA TYR A 108 5.90 -5.29 -0.48
C TYR A 108 4.41 -5.17 -0.17
N VAL A 109 4.05 -4.68 1.02
CA VAL A 109 2.64 -4.49 1.40
C VAL A 109 2.01 -3.35 0.59
N ILE A 110 2.70 -2.22 0.46
CA ILE A 110 2.22 -1.06 -0.33
C ILE A 110 2.06 -1.46 -1.79
N GLU A 111 3.11 -2.01 -2.42
CA GLU A 111 3.08 -2.41 -3.83
C GLU A 111 2.07 -3.53 -4.09
N GLY A 112 1.95 -4.51 -3.19
CA GLY A 112 0.99 -5.60 -3.31
C GLY A 112 -0.46 -5.12 -3.30
N SER A 113 -0.76 -4.09 -2.51
CA SER A 113 -2.10 -3.49 -2.43
C SER A 113 -2.56 -2.81 -3.73
N THR A 114 -1.62 -2.39 -4.59
CA THR A 114 -1.95 -1.68 -5.84
C THR A 114 -2.65 -2.56 -6.87
N LEU A 115 -2.44 -3.89 -6.83
CA LEU A 115 -3.05 -4.84 -7.76
C LEU A 115 -4.59 -4.81 -7.70
N GLY A 116 -5.13 -4.72 -6.48
CA GLY A 116 -6.57 -4.60 -6.25
C GLY A 116 -7.09 -3.20 -6.58
N GLY A 117 -6.24 -2.17 -6.53
CA GLY A 117 -6.64 -0.77 -6.69
C GLY A 117 -7.36 -0.48 -8.00
N ASN A 118 -6.84 -0.96 -9.13
CA ASN A 118 -7.51 -0.78 -10.43
C ASN A 118 -8.88 -1.44 -10.49
N VAL A 119 -9.04 -2.61 -9.84
CA VAL A 119 -10.32 -3.32 -9.78
C VAL A 119 -11.31 -2.53 -8.91
N ILE A 120 -10.85 -2.02 -7.77
CA ILE A 120 -11.64 -1.20 -6.86
C ILE A 120 -12.11 0.08 -7.57
N ALA A 121 -11.20 0.86 -8.17
CA ALA A 121 -11.53 2.09 -8.90
C ALA A 121 -12.54 1.84 -10.03
N LYS A 122 -12.33 0.77 -10.82
CA LYS A 122 -13.26 0.39 -11.90
C LYS A 122 -14.63 -0.04 -11.39
N GLN A 123 -14.70 -0.67 -10.22
CA GLN A 123 -15.97 -1.10 -9.65
C GLN A 123 -16.72 0.09 -9.02
N LEU A 124 -16.02 0.93 -8.25
CA LEU A 124 -16.60 2.07 -7.58
C LEU A 124 -17.05 3.17 -8.55
N SER A 125 -16.33 3.40 -9.65
CA SER A 125 -16.77 4.31 -10.73
C SER A 125 -18.10 3.91 -11.40
N LYS A 126 -18.62 2.71 -11.13
CA LYS A 126 -19.94 2.23 -11.60
C LYS A 126 -20.99 2.18 -10.49
N THR A 127 -20.63 2.61 -9.29
CA THR A 127 -21.52 2.66 -8.12
C THR A 127 -22.03 4.08 -7.97
N GLU A 128 -23.34 4.22 -7.76
CA GLU A 128 -23.99 5.51 -7.50
C GLU A 128 -23.32 6.24 -6.32
N GLY A 129 -23.06 7.55 -6.48
CA GLY A 129 -22.42 8.36 -5.45
C GLY A 129 -20.89 8.44 -5.55
N PHE A 130 -20.30 7.91 -6.62
CA PHE A 130 -18.87 7.98 -6.91
C PHE A 130 -18.55 8.72 -8.22
N ASP A 131 -19.53 9.37 -8.83
CA ASP A 131 -19.43 9.99 -10.15
C ASP A 131 -18.32 11.05 -10.25
N ASP A 132 -18.07 11.78 -9.14
CA ASP A 132 -17.07 12.85 -9.05
C ASP A 132 -15.74 12.41 -8.42
N VAL A 133 -15.56 11.11 -8.14
CA VAL A 133 -14.35 10.58 -7.49
C VAL A 133 -13.30 10.16 -8.53
N THR A 134 -12.09 10.70 -8.41
CA THR A 134 -10.99 10.50 -9.37
C THR A 134 -10.10 9.28 -9.10
N PHE A 135 -10.16 8.70 -7.89
CA PHE A 135 -9.41 7.50 -7.49
C PHE A 135 -7.90 7.56 -7.76
N ASN A 136 -7.24 8.70 -7.51
CA ASN A 136 -5.82 8.91 -7.83
C ASN A 136 -4.91 7.87 -7.16
N PHE A 137 -5.17 7.54 -5.89
CA PHE A 137 -4.40 6.57 -5.13
C PHE A 137 -4.57 5.15 -5.69
N PHE A 138 -5.81 4.72 -5.93
CA PHE A 138 -6.10 3.38 -6.44
C PHE A 138 -5.68 3.19 -7.90
N GLY A 139 -5.66 4.28 -8.69
CA GLY A 139 -5.14 4.32 -10.04
C GLY A 139 -3.68 4.73 -10.15
N CYS A 140 -2.87 4.61 -9.10
CA CYS A 140 -1.51 5.20 -9.07
C CYS A 140 -0.59 4.81 -10.23
N TYR A 141 -0.76 3.61 -10.80
CA TYR A 141 0.01 3.15 -11.97
C TYR A 141 -0.80 2.98 -13.25
N GLN A 142 -2.11 3.23 -13.22
CA GLN A 142 -3.01 3.07 -14.37
C GLN A 142 -2.83 1.68 -15.05
N GLU A 143 -2.58 1.64 -16.36
CA GLU A 143 -2.33 0.41 -17.12
C GLU A 143 -1.03 -0.32 -16.72
N ASN A 144 -0.11 0.35 -16.02
CA ASN A 144 1.21 -0.18 -15.68
C ASN A 144 1.24 -0.96 -14.35
N THR A 145 0.13 -1.06 -13.61
CA THR A 145 0.07 -1.74 -12.30
C THR A 145 0.69 -3.14 -12.32
N GLY A 146 0.35 -3.96 -13.32
CA GLY A 146 0.90 -5.31 -13.46
C GLY A 146 2.41 -5.32 -13.74
N MET A 147 2.90 -4.36 -14.53
CA MET A 147 4.33 -4.20 -14.83
C MET A 147 5.12 -3.77 -13.58
N MET A 148 4.62 -2.77 -12.86
CA MET A 148 5.25 -2.24 -11.64
C MET A 148 5.33 -3.29 -10.54
N TRP A 149 4.26 -4.08 -10.36
CA TRP A 149 4.27 -5.20 -9.42
C TRP A 149 5.24 -6.31 -9.84
N LYS A 150 5.25 -6.66 -11.13
CA LYS A 150 6.15 -7.69 -11.66
C LYS A 150 7.63 -7.31 -11.43
N ASN A 151 8.02 -6.07 -11.79
CA ASN A 151 9.37 -5.57 -11.54
C ASN A 151 9.71 -5.62 -10.03
N PHE A 152 8.81 -5.18 -9.16
CA PHE A 152 9.04 -5.21 -7.72
C PHE A 152 9.28 -6.64 -7.22
N LYS A 153 8.40 -7.59 -7.60
CA LYS A 153 8.55 -9.00 -7.24
C LYS A 153 9.87 -9.59 -7.74
N GLU A 154 10.23 -9.34 -9.00
CA GLU A 154 11.46 -9.88 -9.60
C GLU A 154 12.71 -9.37 -8.88
N VAL A 155 12.77 -8.08 -8.57
CA VAL A 155 13.87 -7.50 -7.79
C VAL A 155 13.90 -8.08 -6.38
N LEU A 156 12.75 -8.14 -5.71
CA LEU A 156 12.67 -8.70 -4.35
C LEU A 156 13.14 -10.17 -4.31
N ASP A 157 12.68 -10.99 -5.25
CA ASP A 157 12.98 -12.42 -5.31
C ASP A 157 14.41 -12.74 -5.78
N SER A 158 15.06 -11.83 -6.52
CA SER A 158 16.43 -12.00 -6.99
C SER A 158 17.49 -11.45 -6.03
N GLU A 159 17.17 -10.38 -5.31
CA GLU A 159 18.16 -9.66 -4.48
C GLU A 159 18.15 -10.10 -3.01
N VAL A 160 17.02 -10.63 -2.50
CA VAL A 160 16.91 -11.04 -1.09
C VAL A 160 17.31 -12.50 -0.91
N THR A 161 18.37 -12.74 -0.17
CA THR A 161 18.82 -14.08 0.22
C THR A 161 17.96 -14.67 1.35
N PRO A 162 17.85 -16.02 1.47
CA PRO A 162 17.04 -16.68 2.50
C PRO A 162 17.32 -16.25 3.95
N GLU A 163 18.57 -15.90 4.27
CA GLU A 163 18.97 -15.42 5.61
C GLU A 163 18.27 -14.09 6.01
N ASN A 164 17.83 -13.30 5.03
CA ASN A 164 17.17 -12.02 5.26
C ASN A 164 15.63 -12.12 5.22
N TYR A 165 15.04 -13.28 4.93
CA TYR A 165 13.58 -13.44 4.81
C TYR A 165 12.82 -12.99 6.06
N ASN A 166 13.35 -13.28 7.25
CA ASN A 166 12.73 -12.89 8.51
C ASN A 166 12.71 -11.36 8.70
N LYS A 167 13.73 -10.64 8.20
CA LYS A 167 13.79 -9.18 8.24
C LYS A 167 12.75 -8.58 7.29
N VAL A 168 12.66 -9.10 6.07
CA VAL A 168 11.62 -8.67 5.12
C VAL A 168 10.22 -8.95 5.68
N LEU A 169 10.00 -10.10 6.32
CA LEU A 169 8.73 -10.38 7.00
C LEU A 169 8.47 -9.44 8.18
N SER A 170 9.49 -9.10 8.97
CA SER A 170 9.39 -8.12 10.06
C SER A 170 8.89 -6.77 9.54
N GLY A 171 9.49 -6.26 8.46
CA GLY A 171 9.07 -5.04 7.80
C GLY A 171 7.62 -5.06 7.31
N ALA A 172 7.21 -6.15 6.65
CA ALA A 172 5.84 -6.32 6.19
C ALA A 172 4.85 -6.32 7.36
N LYS A 173 5.17 -7.06 8.43
CA LYS A 173 4.34 -7.11 9.66
C LYS A 173 4.24 -5.75 10.33
N LYS A 174 5.35 -5.00 10.44
CA LYS A 174 5.34 -3.64 11.00
C LYS A 174 4.34 -2.74 10.28
N LEU A 175 4.37 -2.74 8.95
CA LEU A 175 3.48 -1.89 8.17
C LEU A 175 2.01 -2.35 8.24
N TYR A 176 1.74 -3.66 8.19
CA TYR A 176 0.39 -4.17 8.41
C TYR A 176 -0.14 -3.83 9.81
N THR A 177 0.66 -4.04 10.85
CA THR A 177 0.29 -3.68 12.22
C THR A 177 0.02 -2.19 12.32
N PHE A 178 0.82 -1.34 11.69
CA PHE A 178 0.56 0.10 11.63
C PHE A 178 -0.80 0.37 10.97
N LEU A 179 -1.02 -0.14 9.76
CA LEU A 179 -2.26 0.03 9.00
C LEU A 179 -3.51 -0.40 9.78
N LEU A 180 -3.43 -1.50 10.53
CA LEU A 180 -4.55 -2.05 11.29
C LEU A 180 -4.87 -1.29 12.58
N ASN A 181 -3.93 -0.49 13.08
CA ASN A 181 -4.07 0.22 14.36
C ASN A 181 -4.14 1.74 14.20
N VAL A 182 -3.92 2.26 12.99
CA VAL A 182 -3.96 3.69 12.73
C VAL A 182 -5.42 4.18 12.73
N ASN A 183 -5.75 5.05 13.68
CA ASN A 183 -7.09 5.64 13.89
C ASN A 183 -6.98 7.12 14.24
#